data_AF-A0A8B8HK91-F1
#
_entry.id   AF-A0A8B8HK91-F1
#
_cell.length_a   1.000
_cell.length_b   1.000
_cell.length_c   1.000
_cell.angle_alpha   90.00
_cell.angle_beta   90.00
_cell.angle_gamma   90.00
#
_symmetry.space_group_name_H-M   'P 1'
#
loop_
_entity.id
_entity.type
_entity.pdbx_description
1 polymer ?
#
loop_
_entity_poly.entity_id
_entity_poly.type
_entity_poly.pdbx_seq_one_letter_code
_entity_poly.pdbx_strand_id
1 'polypeptide(L)'
;MRGIFSFLLSSFLMYAAADEKTRNDTNIVDFLGQGIQKEIQTAKQPIDETIAYVGSSQCKHVKKLLGVSYEQLQGENEPDLNSLILYYKTKANTTIINITVAAETLRQARSFEPDDKLIIFVHGFTDDPTKESFTEISRSFIENGHVSSIALDGSSLIRWLYLRSTTYVRFMGQKLGAVLASMVYQGQDPAKIHIIGHSLGAHISGFAGKTFNELTGKLVGRISGLDPAGPCFSHVEPDCRLIHTDAAFVDVIHTDAGVYGIKDIVGHADYFPNSGTLQPNCLLQTCSHSRAWQMFGESVVTRDAFPAVKCKDWDAFKSGNCLNEISYMGYGAKPDARGQYFLQTGGKFPYGLGKSGIKYRNTDGIVKNIGDIFG
;
A
#
# COMPACT_ATOMS: atom_id res chain seq x y z
N MET A 1 30.63 2.35 -68.26
CA MET A 1 31.47 1.13 -68.37
C MET A 1 31.62 0.54 -66.97
N ARG A 2 31.46 -0.79 -66.85
CA ARG A 2 32.09 -1.75 -65.92
C ARG A 2 32.56 -1.26 -64.52
N GLY A 3 32.12 -1.82 -63.38
CA GLY A 3 31.13 -2.88 -63.12
C GLY A 3 31.43 -3.70 -61.84
N ILE A 4 30.61 -4.74 -61.58
CA ILE A 4 30.88 -5.95 -60.75
C ILE A 4 30.74 -5.78 -59.21
N PHE A 5 30.00 -6.59 -58.41
CA PHE A 5 29.11 -7.78 -58.56
C PHE A 5 28.06 -7.71 -57.41
N SER A 6 26.76 -8.05 -57.52
CA SER A 6 26.12 -9.40 -57.43
C SER A 6 26.62 -10.27 -56.25
N PHE A 7 25.81 -11.02 -55.48
CA PHE A 7 24.43 -11.53 -55.59
C PHE A 7 23.82 -11.58 -54.14
N LEU A 8 22.58 -12.00 -53.83
CA LEU A 8 21.45 -12.64 -54.55
C LEU A 8 20.11 -12.25 -53.85
N LEU A 9 18.97 -12.49 -54.49
CA LEU A 9 17.62 -12.54 -53.91
C LEU A 9 16.80 -13.55 -54.74
N SER A 10 15.95 -14.38 -54.12
CA SER A 10 14.88 -15.09 -54.84
C SER A 10 13.74 -15.51 -53.91
N SER A 11 12.44 -15.46 -54.24
CA SER A 11 11.59 -14.76 -55.24
C SER A 11 10.33 -15.62 -55.46
N PHE A 12 9.30 -15.03 -56.08
CA PHE A 12 8.02 -15.58 -56.60
C PHE A 12 6.82 -15.49 -55.64
N LEU A 13 5.75 -14.69 -55.86
CA LEU A 13 4.93 -14.34 -57.07
C LEU A 13 4.19 -15.57 -57.66
N MET A 14 2.93 -15.52 -58.15
CA MET A 14 1.82 -14.53 -58.14
C MET A 14 0.68 -15.15 -58.99
N TYR A 15 -0.61 -15.01 -58.65
CA TYR A 15 -1.72 -15.01 -59.63
C TYR A 15 -3.05 -14.47 -59.03
N ALA A 16 -4.04 -14.14 -59.88
CA ALA A 16 -5.17 -13.26 -59.54
C ALA A 16 -6.56 -13.66 -60.11
N ALA A 17 -7.59 -13.01 -59.55
CA ALA A 17 -8.87 -12.55 -60.14
C ALA A 17 -10.15 -13.43 -60.18
N ALA A 18 -11.28 -12.79 -59.79
CA ALA A 18 -12.72 -13.02 -60.07
C ALA A 18 -13.39 -14.35 -59.57
N ASP A 19 -14.70 -14.43 -59.28
CA ASP A 19 -15.86 -13.57 -59.65
C ASP A 19 -17.05 -13.58 -58.61
N GLU A 20 -18.14 -12.89 -58.97
CA GLU A 20 -19.31 -12.31 -58.25
C GLU A 20 -20.39 -13.13 -57.45
N LYS A 21 -21.19 -12.32 -56.70
CA LYS A 21 -22.62 -12.47 -56.26
C LYS A 21 -22.95 -13.30 -54.99
N THR A 22 -23.89 -12.92 -54.11
CA THR A 22 -25.03 -11.97 -54.21
C THR A 22 -25.40 -11.28 -52.86
N ARG A 23 -26.08 -10.12 -52.92
CA ARG A 23 -26.66 -9.32 -51.81
C ARG A 23 -27.74 -10.07 -50.96
N ASN A 24 -27.89 -9.73 -49.67
CA ASN A 24 -28.97 -8.83 -49.21
C ASN A 24 -28.75 -8.25 -47.79
N ASP A 25 -29.33 -7.08 -47.51
CA ASP A 25 -29.21 -6.35 -46.24
C ASP A 25 -30.04 -6.95 -45.09
N THR A 26 -29.53 -6.92 -43.86
CA THR A 26 -30.28 -6.39 -42.69
C THR A 26 -29.42 -6.12 -41.45
N ASN A 27 -29.70 -4.98 -40.81
CA ASN A 27 -29.53 -4.66 -39.38
C ASN A 27 -28.13 -4.73 -38.72
N ILE A 28 -27.41 -3.62 -38.87
CA ILE A 28 -26.31 -3.13 -38.01
C ILE A 28 -26.65 -3.05 -36.50
N VAL A 29 -27.92 -3.19 -36.11
CA VAL A 29 -28.38 -3.10 -34.72
C VAL A 29 -28.08 -4.37 -33.91
N ASP A 30 -28.02 -5.55 -34.55
CA ASP A 30 -27.75 -6.81 -33.84
C ASP A 30 -26.26 -7.00 -33.49
N PHE A 31 -25.36 -6.25 -34.13
CA PHE A 31 -23.92 -6.28 -33.82
C PHE A 31 -23.53 -5.49 -32.57
N LEU A 32 -24.46 -4.72 -31.98
CA LEU A 32 -24.26 -3.94 -30.76
C LEU A 32 -24.82 -4.62 -29.50
N GLY A 33 -25.57 -5.72 -29.65
CA GLY A 33 -26.33 -6.34 -28.55
C GLY A 33 -25.59 -7.34 -27.66
N GLN A 34 -24.40 -7.84 -28.05
CA GLN A 34 -23.73 -8.96 -27.35
C GLN A 34 -22.28 -8.70 -26.88
N GLY A 35 -21.68 -7.55 -27.22
CA GLY A 35 -20.29 -7.24 -26.80
C GLY A 35 -20.14 -6.80 -25.33
N ILE A 36 -21.15 -6.13 -24.77
CA ILE A 36 -20.99 -5.30 -23.56
C ILE A 36 -20.88 -6.13 -22.25
N GLN A 37 -21.39 -7.36 -22.21
CA GLN A 37 -21.36 -8.19 -21.00
C GLN A 37 -20.03 -8.95 -20.79
N LYS A 38 -19.13 -8.97 -21.77
CA LYS A 38 -17.90 -9.80 -21.71
C LYS A 38 -16.59 -9.02 -21.47
N GLU A 39 -16.62 -7.69 -21.51
CA GLU A 39 -15.41 -6.86 -21.33
C GLU A 39 -15.13 -6.44 -19.87
N ILE A 40 -16.10 -6.60 -18.96
CA ILE A 40 -15.97 -6.13 -17.56
C ILE A 40 -15.05 -7.02 -16.70
N GLN A 41 -14.85 -8.30 -17.06
CA GLN A 41 -13.91 -9.19 -16.36
C GLN A 41 -12.47 -9.11 -16.88
N THR A 42 -12.29 -8.97 -18.19
CA THR A 42 -10.98 -9.13 -18.85
C THR A 42 -10.00 -7.97 -18.60
N ALA A 43 -10.48 -6.81 -18.14
CA ALA A 43 -9.63 -5.65 -17.85
C ALA A 43 -8.89 -5.70 -16.49
N LYS A 44 -9.33 -6.55 -15.54
CA LYS A 44 -8.73 -6.60 -14.19
C LYS A 44 -7.51 -7.53 -14.11
N GLN A 45 -7.58 -8.72 -14.70
CA GLN A 45 -6.51 -9.73 -14.58
C GLN A 45 -5.16 -9.36 -15.24
N PRO A 46 -5.09 -8.68 -16.41
CA PRO A 46 -3.81 -8.34 -17.04
C PRO A 46 -2.96 -7.39 -16.20
N ILE A 47 -3.60 -6.51 -15.43
CA ILE A 47 -2.93 -5.56 -14.54
C ILE A 47 -2.30 -6.32 -13.37
N ASP A 48 -3.04 -7.23 -12.75
CA ASP A 48 -2.60 -8.02 -11.60
C ASP A 48 -1.41 -8.93 -11.97
N GLU A 49 -1.48 -9.62 -13.10
CA GLU A 49 -0.38 -10.45 -13.62
C GLU A 49 0.85 -9.62 -14.02
N THR A 50 0.66 -8.45 -14.64
CA THR A 50 1.77 -7.55 -15.00
C THR A 50 2.47 -7.00 -13.75
N ILE A 51 1.71 -6.62 -12.71
CA ILE A 51 2.24 -6.13 -11.44
C ILE A 51 3.04 -7.23 -10.72
N ALA A 52 2.52 -8.46 -10.68
CA ALA A 52 3.21 -9.60 -10.09
C ALA A 52 4.52 -9.95 -10.84
N TYR A 53 4.49 -9.93 -12.17
CA TYR A 53 5.69 -10.19 -13.01
C TYR A 53 6.79 -9.13 -12.79
N VAL A 54 6.41 -7.84 -12.72
CA VAL A 54 7.31 -6.72 -12.41
C VAL A 54 7.90 -6.81 -11.00
N GLY A 55 7.21 -7.44 -10.05
CA GLY A 55 7.75 -7.70 -8.71
C GLY A 55 8.97 -8.62 -8.67
N SER A 56 9.22 -9.40 -9.73
CA SER A 56 10.30 -10.40 -9.81
C SER A 56 11.55 -9.96 -10.58
N SER A 57 11.46 -8.89 -11.38
CA SER A 57 12.56 -8.44 -12.24
C SER A 57 12.86 -6.96 -12.05
N GLN A 58 14.15 -6.63 -12.09
CA GLN A 58 14.74 -5.35 -11.69
C GLN A 58 13.94 -4.13 -12.18
N CYS A 59 13.05 -3.62 -11.34
CA CYS A 59 12.17 -2.50 -11.69
C CYS A 59 12.95 -1.24 -12.11
N LYS A 60 14.21 -1.08 -11.67
CA LYS A 60 15.16 -0.07 -12.17
C LYS A 60 15.38 -0.17 -13.70
N HIS A 61 15.51 -1.37 -14.24
CA HIS A 61 15.66 -1.60 -15.69
C HIS A 61 14.36 -1.42 -16.45
N VAL A 62 13.22 -1.88 -15.90
CA VAL A 62 11.90 -1.65 -16.52
C VAL A 62 11.57 -0.16 -16.57
N LYS A 63 11.82 0.57 -15.48
CA LYS A 63 11.73 2.04 -15.41
C LYS A 63 12.64 2.72 -16.43
N LYS A 64 13.91 2.31 -16.54
CA LYS A 64 14.86 2.85 -17.51
C LYS A 64 14.44 2.60 -18.96
N LEU A 65 13.92 1.41 -19.28
CA LEU A 65 13.42 1.04 -20.60
C LEU A 65 12.19 1.87 -21.00
N LEU A 66 11.31 2.14 -20.04
CA LEU A 66 10.09 2.95 -20.22
C LEU A 66 10.32 4.47 -20.04
N GLY A 67 11.55 4.93 -19.82
CA GLY A 67 11.87 6.35 -19.64
C GLY A 67 11.32 7.00 -18.37
N VAL A 68 11.08 6.21 -17.32
CA VAL A 68 10.49 6.65 -16.03
C VAL A 68 11.38 6.28 -14.84
N SER A 69 12.69 6.58 -14.90
CA SER A 69 13.60 6.45 -13.75
C SER A 69 13.54 7.66 -12.80
N TYR A 70 14.03 7.51 -11.56
CA TYR A 70 14.07 8.61 -10.59
C TYR A 70 14.97 9.77 -11.05
N GLU A 71 16.06 9.43 -11.71
CA GLU A 71 17.09 10.35 -12.22
C GLU A 71 16.57 11.15 -13.43
N GLN A 72 15.68 10.55 -14.22
CA GLN A 72 15.04 11.21 -15.38
C GLN A 72 13.96 12.23 -14.99
N LEU A 73 13.48 12.18 -13.75
CA LEU A 73 12.48 13.14 -13.25
C LEU A 73 13.10 14.43 -12.71
N GLN A 74 14.42 14.57 -12.59
CA GLN A 74 15.03 15.79 -12.07
C GLN A 74 14.86 16.98 -13.04
N GLY A 75 14.67 18.18 -12.47
CA GLY A 75 14.49 19.42 -13.25
C GLY A 75 13.06 19.61 -13.75
N GLU A 76 12.90 19.95 -15.03
CA GLU A 76 11.60 20.33 -15.64
C GLU A 76 10.52 19.23 -15.61
N ASN A 77 10.89 17.99 -15.27
CA ASN A 77 9.97 16.86 -15.14
C ASN A 77 9.63 16.49 -13.68
N GLU A 78 10.09 17.26 -12.68
CA GLU A 78 9.69 17.00 -11.29
C GLU A 78 8.19 17.29 -11.12
N PRO A 79 7.44 16.46 -10.38
CA PRO A 79 6.06 16.76 -10.07
C PRO A 79 6.01 18.03 -9.21
N ASP A 80 5.01 18.90 -9.41
CA ASP A 80 4.82 20.03 -8.49
C ASP A 80 4.33 19.53 -7.13
N LEU A 81 5.28 19.25 -6.24
CA LEU A 81 5.03 18.85 -4.86
C LEU A 81 4.38 19.95 -4.02
N ASN A 82 4.30 21.20 -4.50
CA ASN A 82 3.57 22.27 -3.83
C ASN A 82 2.05 22.18 -4.10
N SER A 83 1.62 21.44 -5.13
CA SER A 83 0.20 21.17 -5.39
C SER A 83 -0.42 20.15 -4.43
N LEU A 84 0.39 19.39 -3.68
CA LEU A 84 -0.09 18.40 -2.71
C LEU A 84 -0.91 19.06 -1.59
N ILE A 85 -1.92 18.33 -1.11
CA ILE A 85 -2.84 18.79 -0.07
C ILE A 85 -2.92 17.80 1.09
N LEU A 86 -3.23 18.34 2.26
CA LEU A 86 -3.47 17.60 3.49
C LEU A 86 -4.95 17.72 3.87
N TYR A 87 -5.60 16.58 4.09
CA TYR A 87 -6.94 16.49 4.66
C TYR A 87 -6.82 16.46 6.18
N TYR A 88 -7.02 17.62 6.81
CA TYR A 88 -7.09 17.73 8.27
C TYR A 88 -8.50 17.38 8.75
N LYS A 89 -8.66 16.19 9.32
CA LYS A 89 -9.93 15.66 9.81
C LYS A 89 -10.05 15.86 11.32
N THR A 90 -11.14 16.47 11.77
CA THR A 90 -11.50 16.60 13.18
C THR A 90 -12.87 15.95 13.45
N LYS A 91 -13.30 15.94 14.72
CA LYS A 91 -14.67 15.54 15.08
C LYS A 91 -15.76 16.42 14.46
N ALA A 92 -15.46 17.70 14.20
CA ALA A 92 -16.44 18.68 13.74
C ALA A 92 -16.47 18.84 12.20
N ASN A 93 -15.31 18.75 11.53
CA ASN A 93 -15.17 19.07 10.11
C ASN A 93 -13.97 18.36 9.47
N THR A 94 -13.84 18.55 8.16
CA THR A 94 -12.62 18.27 7.41
C THR A 94 -12.16 19.59 6.78
N THR A 95 -10.88 19.93 6.89
CA THR A 95 -10.27 21.09 6.24
C THR A 95 -9.19 20.61 5.26
N ILE A 96 -9.20 21.12 4.04
CA ILE A 96 -8.16 20.85 3.05
C ILE A 96 -7.12 21.97 3.14
N ILE A 97 -5.87 21.61 3.36
CA ILE A 97 -4.75 22.54 3.58
C ILE A 97 -3.67 22.25 2.53
N ASN A 98 -3.19 23.29 1.84
CA ASN A 98 -2.05 23.10 0.92
C ASN A 98 -0.77 22.76 1.70
N ILE A 99 0.02 21.80 1.21
CA ILE A 99 1.19 21.28 1.93
C ILE A 99 2.24 22.35 2.26
N THR A 100 2.34 23.42 1.46
CA THR A 100 3.32 24.50 1.65
C THR A 100 3.06 25.35 2.90
N VAL A 101 1.79 25.56 3.23
CA VAL A 101 1.34 26.35 4.41
C VAL A 101 0.90 25.46 5.57
N ALA A 102 1.02 24.15 5.43
CA ALA A 102 0.48 23.17 6.37
C ALA A 102 1.01 23.34 7.80
N ALA A 103 2.33 23.47 7.98
CA ALA A 103 2.95 23.57 9.30
C ALA A 103 2.46 24.80 10.09
N GLU A 104 2.33 25.95 9.42
CA GLU A 104 1.80 27.18 10.01
C GLU A 104 0.28 27.08 10.27
N THR A 105 -0.47 26.60 9.28
CA THR A 105 -1.94 26.52 9.34
C THR A 105 -2.41 25.56 10.45
N LEU A 106 -1.75 24.40 10.58
CA LEU A 106 -2.06 23.41 11.62
C LEU A 106 -1.76 23.98 13.01
N ARG A 107 -0.63 24.66 13.20
CA ARG A 107 -0.28 25.29 14.47
C ARG A 107 -1.28 26.36 14.93
N GLN A 108 -1.91 27.06 13.98
CA GLN A 108 -2.93 28.07 14.27
C GLN A 108 -4.34 27.47 14.47
N ALA A 109 -4.53 26.18 14.19
CA ALA A 109 -5.82 25.52 14.35
C ALA A 109 -6.13 25.24 15.83
N ARG A 110 -7.27 25.73 16.33
CA ARG A 110 -7.73 25.53 17.73
C ARG A 110 -7.94 24.06 18.16
N SER A 111 -7.85 23.12 17.23
CA SER A 111 -7.98 21.67 17.46
C SER A 111 -6.65 20.93 17.41
N PHE A 112 -5.53 21.66 17.28
CA PHE A 112 -4.18 21.12 17.24
C PHE A 112 -3.39 21.61 18.45
N GLU A 113 -2.99 20.68 19.31
CA GLU A 113 -2.12 20.93 20.45
C GLU A 113 -0.77 20.22 20.21
N PRO A 114 0.39 20.90 20.32
CA PRO A 114 1.69 20.29 19.99
C PRO A 114 2.10 19.07 20.85
N ASP A 115 1.51 18.94 22.04
CA ASP A 115 1.71 17.81 22.95
C ASP A 115 0.78 16.60 22.65
N ASP A 116 -0.26 16.78 21.84
CA ASP A 116 -1.15 15.70 21.43
C ASP A 116 -0.50 14.79 20.38
N LYS A 117 -1.02 13.56 20.25
CA LYS A 117 -0.53 12.61 19.25
C LYS A 117 -0.98 13.02 17.86
N LEU A 118 -0.02 13.43 17.03
CA LEU A 118 -0.23 13.75 15.63
C LEU A 118 -0.33 12.46 14.79
N ILE A 119 -1.55 12.10 14.39
CA ILE A 119 -1.83 10.98 13.50
C ILE A 119 -1.78 11.46 12.05
N ILE A 120 -0.92 10.87 11.22
CA ILE A 120 -0.88 11.08 9.76
C ILE A 120 -1.16 9.76 9.05
N PHE A 121 -2.13 9.73 8.13
CA PHE A 121 -2.36 8.63 7.21
C PHE A 121 -1.80 8.94 5.82
N VAL A 122 -1.25 7.93 5.15
CA VAL A 122 -0.76 8.04 3.76
C VAL A 122 -1.30 6.85 2.96
N HIS A 123 -2.07 7.16 1.92
CA HIS A 123 -2.79 6.17 1.13
C HIS A 123 -1.92 5.46 0.08
N GLY A 124 -2.48 4.41 -0.52
CA GLY A 124 -1.83 3.57 -1.54
C GLY A 124 -1.97 4.06 -2.98
N PHE A 125 -1.52 3.22 -3.92
CA PHE A 125 -1.77 3.36 -5.35
C PHE A 125 -3.30 3.40 -5.62
N THR A 126 -3.74 4.24 -6.56
CA THR A 126 -5.15 4.51 -6.95
C THR A 126 -6.12 5.03 -5.88
N ASP A 127 -5.76 4.91 -4.60
CA ASP A 127 -6.51 5.38 -3.43
C ASP A 127 -6.48 6.91 -3.27
N ASP A 128 -7.30 7.45 -2.37
CA ASP A 128 -7.30 8.87 -1.97
C ASP A 128 -8.01 9.10 -0.61
N PRO A 129 -7.84 10.27 0.05
CA PRO A 129 -8.44 10.54 1.37
C PRO A 129 -9.99 10.61 1.42
N THR A 130 -10.71 10.45 0.30
CA THR A 130 -12.18 10.33 0.31
C THR A 130 -12.66 8.87 0.41
N LYS A 131 -11.74 7.90 0.37
CA LYS A 131 -12.02 6.46 0.39
C LYS A 131 -12.03 5.85 1.79
N GLU A 132 -12.54 4.62 1.85
CA GLU A 132 -12.73 3.82 3.06
C GLU A 132 -11.46 3.71 3.92
N SER A 133 -10.27 3.62 3.32
CA SER A 133 -9.00 3.47 4.03
C SER A 133 -8.77 4.59 5.06
N PHE A 134 -8.88 5.86 4.64
CA PHE A 134 -8.75 6.99 5.54
C PHE A 134 -10.00 7.26 6.36
N THR A 135 -11.20 7.11 5.79
CA THR A 135 -12.44 7.40 6.54
C THR A 135 -12.61 6.44 7.72
N GLU A 136 -12.30 5.16 7.57
CA GLU A 136 -12.38 4.16 8.65
C GLU A 136 -11.28 4.33 9.69
N ILE A 137 -10.04 4.62 9.28
CA ILE A 137 -8.94 4.89 10.22
C ILE A 137 -9.22 6.16 11.02
N SER A 138 -9.57 7.28 10.36
CA SER A 138 -9.85 8.55 11.03
C SER A 138 -11.07 8.46 11.96
N ARG A 139 -12.14 7.75 11.54
CA ARG A 139 -13.29 7.43 12.38
C ARG A 139 -12.88 6.65 13.63
N SER A 140 -12.08 5.59 13.48
CA SER A 140 -11.62 4.76 14.59
C SER A 140 -10.80 5.55 15.63
N PHE A 141 -9.96 6.49 15.19
CA PHE A 141 -9.24 7.40 16.07
C PHE A 141 -10.17 8.38 16.81
N ILE A 142 -11.11 9.00 16.09
CA ILE A 142 -12.11 9.93 16.64
C ILE A 142 -12.98 9.26 17.71
N GLU A 143 -13.40 8.01 17.47
CA GLU A 143 -14.16 7.18 18.40
C GLU A 143 -13.34 6.87 19.66
N ASN A 144 -12.04 6.52 19.52
CA ASN A 144 -11.14 6.32 20.67
C ASN A 144 -10.51 7.64 21.19
N GLY A 145 -11.32 8.71 21.25
CA GLY A 145 -10.98 9.94 21.97
C GLY A 145 -9.97 10.89 21.30
N HIS A 146 -9.33 10.52 20.20
CA HIS A 146 -8.39 11.42 19.52
C HIS A 146 -9.10 12.64 18.91
N VAL A 147 -8.40 13.78 18.88
CA VAL A 147 -8.96 15.09 18.48
C VAL A 147 -8.97 15.26 16.95
N SER A 148 -7.90 14.81 16.28
CA SER A 148 -7.72 14.98 14.84
C SER A 148 -6.82 13.92 14.20
N SER A 149 -6.90 13.81 12.87
CA SER A 149 -5.99 13.03 12.02
C SER A 149 -5.77 13.75 10.69
N ILE A 150 -4.57 13.67 10.14
CA ILE A 150 -4.21 14.21 8.82
C ILE A 150 -4.16 13.07 7.80
N ALA A 151 -4.55 13.31 6.54
CA ALA A 151 -4.12 12.48 5.42
C ALA A 151 -3.41 13.29 4.35
N LEU A 152 -2.31 12.75 3.81
CA LEU A 152 -1.67 13.28 2.61
C LEU A 152 -2.43 12.78 1.37
N ASP A 153 -2.94 13.69 0.53
CA ASP A 153 -3.47 13.35 -0.79
C ASP A 153 -2.35 13.36 -1.83
N GLY A 154 -2.01 12.17 -2.31
CA GLY A 154 -1.09 11.92 -3.41
C GLY A 154 -1.77 11.56 -4.72
N SER A 155 -3.10 11.58 -4.78
CA SER A 155 -3.86 10.94 -5.86
C SER A 155 -3.64 11.60 -7.24
N SER A 156 -3.16 12.83 -7.29
CA SER A 156 -2.68 13.48 -8.53
C SER A 156 -1.41 12.83 -9.10
N LEU A 157 -0.58 12.21 -8.25
CA LEU A 157 0.70 11.61 -8.61
C LEU A 157 0.66 10.08 -8.67
N ILE A 158 0.00 9.42 -7.70
CA ILE A 158 0.03 7.95 -7.53
C ILE A 158 -1.26 7.21 -7.94
N ARG A 159 -2.09 7.82 -8.79
CA ARG A 159 -3.29 7.17 -9.35
C ARG A 159 -3.08 6.51 -10.72
N TRP A 160 -2.06 6.91 -11.47
CA TRP A 160 -1.87 6.48 -12.85
C TRP A 160 -0.52 5.80 -13.08
N LEU A 161 -0.55 4.67 -13.79
CA LEU A 161 0.61 3.85 -14.18
C LEU A 161 1.54 3.50 -12.99
N TYR A 162 1.38 2.29 -12.44
CA TYR A 162 2.09 1.86 -11.22
C TYR A 162 3.60 2.18 -11.23
N LEU A 163 4.30 1.85 -12.32
CA LEU A 163 5.75 2.12 -12.45
C LEU A 163 6.12 3.61 -12.29
N ARG A 164 5.31 4.53 -12.83
CA ARG A 164 5.46 5.98 -12.63
C ARG A 164 5.04 6.40 -11.21
N SER A 165 3.96 5.82 -10.68
CA SER A 165 3.55 6.09 -9.30
C SER A 165 4.67 5.77 -8.30
N THR A 166 5.38 4.64 -8.49
CA THR A 166 6.52 4.28 -7.63
C THR A 166 7.74 5.21 -7.75
N THR A 167 7.85 6.10 -8.75
CA THR A 167 8.93 7.10 -8.79
C THR A 167 8.61 8.39 -8.07
N TYR A 168 7.33 8.66 -7.76
CA TYR A 168 6.94 9.83 -6.98
C TYR A 168 6.94 9.58 -5.46
N VAL A 169 6.92 8.31 -5.04
CA VAL A 169 6.94 7.88 -3.63
C VAL A 169 8.05 8.57 -2.81
N ARG A 170 9.29 8.62 -3.32
CA ARG A 170 10.42 9.31 -2.67
C ARG A 170 10.15 10.81 -2.48
N PHE A 171 9.76 11.49 -3.55
CA PHE A 171 9.55 12.94 -3.58
C PHE A 171 8.40 13.36 -2.65
N MET A 172 7.29 12.61 -2.65
CA MET A 172 6.18 12.83 -1.71
C MET A 172 6.61 12.66 -0.26
N GLY A 173 7.39 11.62 0.04
CA GLY A 173 7.92 11.37 1.38
C GLY A 173 8.83 12.51 1.83
N GLN A 174 9.75 12.95 0.97
CA GLN A 174 10.61 14.12 1.23
C GLN A 174 9.81 15.38 1.55
N LYS A 175 8.74 15.66 0.78
CA LYS A 175 7.87 16.82 1.02
C LYS A 175 7.15 16.72 2.37
N LEU A 176 6.61 15.55 2.72
CA LEU A 176 5.97 15.31 4.01
C LEU A 176 6.97 15.42 5.18
N GLY A 177 8.16 14.83 5.05
CA GLY A 177 9.23 14.90 6.06
C GLY A 177 9.68 16.34 6.33
N ALA A 178 9.79 17.18 5.30
CA ALA A 178 10.09 18.60 5.44
C ALA A 178 8.98 19.40 6.17
N VAL A 179 7.70 19.07 5.93
CA VAL A 179 6.58 19.67 6.69
C VAL A 179 6.63 19.25 8.16
N LEU A 180 6.85 17.96 8.45
CA LEU A 180 6.98 17.45 9.81
C LEU A 180 8.18 18.07 10.55
N ALA A 181 9.31 18.27 9.86
CA ALA A 181 10.46 18.98 10.39
C ALA A 181 10.10 20.42 10.77
N SER A 182 9.40 21.14 9.90
CA SER A 182 8.90 22.50 10.19
C SER A 182 7.94 22.53 11.39
N MET A 183 7.04 21.55 11.52
CA MET A 183 6.15 21.45 12.69
C MET A 183 6.94 21.22 13.99
N VAL A 184 7.99 20.39 13.98
CA VAL A 184 8.85 20.15 15.15
C VAL A 184 9.69 21.38 15.51
N TYR A 185 10.19 22.13 14.52
CA TYR A 185 10.83 23.44 14.76
C TYR A 185 9.86 24.48 15.34
N GLN A 186 8.55 24.28 15.18
CA GLN A 186 7.50 25.14 15.73
C GLN A 186 6.91 24.63 17.06
N GLY A 187 7.39 23.51 17.60
CA GLY A 187 7.06 23.00 18.94
C GLY A 187 6.40 21.64 19.01
N GLN A 188 6.07 20.98 17.89
CA GLN A 188 5.54 19.60 17.90
C GLN A 188 6.57 18.66 18.55
N ASP A 189 6.15 17.83 19.51
CA ASP A 189 7.01 16.74 20.02
C ASP A 189 7.16 15.66 18.92
N PRO A 190 8.37 15.36 18.42
CA PRO A 190 8.58 14.32 17.42
C PRO A 190 8.17 12.92 17.89
N ALA A 191 8.24 12.63 19.20
CA ALA A 191 7.82 11.35 19.77
C ALA A 191 6.29 11.15 19.71
N LYS A 192 5.53 12.23 19.50
CA LYS A 192 4.06 12.20 19.31
C LYS A 192 3.64 12.03 17.86
N ILE A 193 4.56 12.05 16.90
CA ILE A 193 4.27 11.85 15.48
C ILE A 193 4.10 10.35 15.20
N HIS A 194 2.92 9.97 14.68
CA HIS A 194 2.62 8.62 14.22
C HIS A 194 2.14 8.66 12.76
N ILE A 195 2.98 8.19 11.85
CA ILE A 195 2.65 8.04 10.42
C ILE A 195 2.14 6.63 10.16
N ILE A 196 1.04 6.48 9.42
CA ILE A 196 0.39 5.22 9.09
C ILE A 196 0.28 5.16 7.57
N GLY A 197 1.06 4.31 6.92
CA GLY A 197 1.13 4.25 5.46
C GLY A 197 0.62 2.92 4.93
N HIS A 198 -0.34 2.95 3.99
CA HIS A 198 -0.82 1.74 3.31
C HIS A 198 -0.19 1.59 1.92
N SER A 199 0.20 0.37 1.54
CA SER A 199 0.72 0.08 0.19
C SER A 199 1.93 0.97 -0.16
N LEU A 200 1.89 1.75 -1.26
CA LEU A 200 2.90 2.77 -1.58
C LEU A 200 3.09 3.80 -0.45
N GLY A 201 2.02 4.15 0.26
CA GLY A 201 2.03 5.06 1.40
C GLY A 201 2.93 4.61 2.55
N ALA A 202 3.17 3.31 2.73
CA ALA A 202 4.14 2.79 3.69
C ALA A 202 5.57 3.24 3.35
N HIS A 203 5.92 3.24 2.06
CA HIS A 203 7.23 3.71 1.59
C HIS A 203 7.32 5.24 1.58
N ILE A 204 6.24 5.95 1.24
CA ILE A 204 6.16 7.42 1.41
C ILE A 204 6.44 7.79 2.88
N SER A 205 5.88 7.02 3.83
CA SER A 205 6.11 7.21 5.27
C SER A 205 7.57 6.96 5.66
N GLY A 206 8.22 5.93 5.12
CA GLY A 206 9.64 5.67 5.32
C GLY A 206 10.54 6.81 4.80
N PHE A 207 10.29 7.30 3.58
CA PHE A 207 11.00 8.46 3.03
C PHE A 207 10.75 9.75 3.84
N ALA A 208 9.54 9.94 4.39
CA ALA A 208 9.25 11.04 5.29
C ALA A 208 10.04 10.94 6.60
N GLY A 209 10.16 9.73 7.17
CA GLY A 209 11.00 9.45 8.35
C GLY A 209 12.49 9.74 8.11
N LYS A 210 13.05 9.26 7.00
CA LYS A 210 14.43 9.54 6.55
C LYS A 210 14.69 11.04 6.43
N THR A 211 13.87 11.75 5.65
CA THR A 211 14.03 13.18 5.40
C THR A 211 13.83 14.01 6.68
N PHE A 212 12.89 13.60 7.54
CA PHE A 212 12.73 14.20 8.86
C PHE A 212 14.00 14.04 9.71
N ASN A 213 14.65 12.87 9.68
CA ASN A 213 15.91 12.64 10.39
C ASN A 213 17.07 13.47 9.84
N GLU A 214 17.25 13.49 8.51
CA GLU A 214 18.24 14.33 7.83
C GLU A 214 18.09 15.82 8.20
N LEU A 215 16.86 16.33 8.26
CA LEU A 215 16.58 17.74 8.52
C LEU A 215 16.59 18.14 10.00
N THR A 216 16.51 17.21 10.95
CA THR A 216 16.32 17.53 12.39
C THR A 216 17.28 16.83 13.35
N GLY A 217 17.97 15.78 12.90
CA GLY A 217 18.75 14.88 13.77
C GLY A 217 17.89 14.02 14.72
N LYS A 218 16.56 14.03 14.59
CA LYS A 218 15.62 13.29 15.45
C LYS A 218 14.87 12.23 14.65
N LEU A 219 14.18 11.30 15.33
CA LEU A 219 13.27 10.34 14.69
C LEU A 219 11.83 10.71 14.98
N VAL A 220 10.92 10.44 14.04
CA VAL A 220 9.48 10.45 14.33
C VAL A 220 9.15 9.29 15.29
N GLY A 221 8.12 9.47 16.14
CA GLY A 221 7.79 8.52 17.19
C GLY A 221 7.42 7.13 16.69
N ARG A 222 6.58 7.03 15.66
CA ARG A 222 6.15 5.74 15.08
C ARG A 222 5.83 5.81 13.59
N ILE A 223 6.21 4.78 12.84
CA ILE A 223 5.65 4.49 11.51
C ILE A 223 4.95 3.13 11.56
N SER A 224 3.70 3.05 11.12
CA SER A 224 3.00 1.78 10.90
C SER A 224 2.86 1.51 9.40
N GLY A 225 3.52 0.46 8.91
CA GLY A 225 3.43 -0.01 7.52
C GLY A 225 2.28 -0.99 7.35
N LEU A 226 1.23 -0.58 6.65
CA LEU A 226 0.07 -1.41 6.37
C LEU A 226 0.23 -2.04 4.98
N ASP A 227 0.68 -3.29 4.99
CA ASP A 227 0.99 -4.11 3.82
C ASP A 227 1.83 -3.35 2.76
N PRO A 228 3.11 -3.01 3.08
CA PRO A 228 3.94 -2.15 2.23
C PRO A 228 4.12 -2.75 0.83
N ALA A 229 4.05 -1.92 -0.21
CA ALA A 229 3.93 -2.42 -1.57
C ALA A 229 5.17 -3.20 -2.07
N GLY A 230 4.99 -4.46 -2.46
CA GLY A 230 6.04 -5.35 -2.96
C GLY A 230 6.69 -4.89 -4.27
N PRO A 231 5.94 -4.72 -5.37
CA PRO A 231 6.53 -4.44 -6.67
C PRO A 231 7.35 -3.14 -6.67
N CYS A 232 8.61 -3.23 -7.15
CA CYS A 232 9.62 -2.17 -7.10
C CYS A 232 10.21 -1.81 -5.72
N PHE A 233 9.80 -2.46 -4.61
CA PHE A 233 10.39 -2.24 -3.27
C PHE A 233 10.79 -3.54 -2.53
N SER A 234 10.35 -4.71 -2.98
CA SER A 234 10.90 -5.99 -2.51
C SER A 234 12.39 -6.10 -2.82
N HIS A 235 13.18 -6.53 -1.84
CA HIS A 235 14.62 -6.77 -1.96
C HIS A 235 15.47 -5.59 -2.48
N VAL A 236 14.98 -4.35 -2.42
CA VAL A 236 15.80 -3.14 -2.70
C VAL A 236 16.54 -2.66 -1.45
N GLU A 237 17.51 -1.77 -1.66
CA GLU A 237 18.34 -1.19 -0.60
C GLU A 237 17.50 -0.47 0.47
N PRO A 238 17.91 -0.46 1.76
CA PRO A 238 17.16 0.19 2.85
C PRO A 238 16.81 1.66 2.60
N ASP A 239 17.66 2.38 1.87
CA ASP A 239 17.47 3.79 1.53
C ASP A 239 16.34 4.02 0.51
N CYS A 240 15.98 2.99 -0.25
CA CYS A 240 15.02 3.04 -1.35
C CYS A 240 13.57 2.69 -0.93
N ARG A 241 13.31 2.42 0.36
CA ARG A 241 12.02 1.89 0.86
C ARG A 241 11.79 2.22 2.34
N LEU A 242 10.73 1.64 2.92
CA LEU A 242 10.52 1.59 4.37
C LEU A 242 11.51 0.61 5.01
N ILE A 243 12.09 1.00 6.15
CA ILE A 243 12.93 0.17 7.00
C ILE A 243 12.84 0.64 8.47
N HIS A 244 13.23 -0.22 9.42
CA HIS A 244 13.08 0.02 10.86
C HIS A 244 13.76 1.27 11.38
N THR A 245 14.82 1.77 10.73
CA THR A 245 15.53 3.00 11.12
C THR A 245 14.77 4.29 10.82
N ASP A 246 13.65 4.23 10.09
CA ASP A 246 12.93 5.43 9.63
C ASP A 246 12.14 6.13 10.75
N ALA A 247 11.98 5.49 11.91
CA ALA A 247 11.32 6.02 13.09
C ALA A 247 11.86 5.37 14.39
N ALA A 248 11.56 5.96 15.54
CA ALA A 248 11.89 5.38 16.85
C ALA A 248 11.20 4.03 17.08
N PHE A 249 10.06 3.80 16.43
CA PHE A 249 9.43 2.49 16.32
C PHE A 249 8.79 2.32 14.94
N VAL A 250 8.92 1.13 14.35
CA VAL A 250 8.31 0.78 13.06
C VAL A 250 7.61 -0.55 13.22
N ASP A 251 6.31 -0.60 12.96
CA ASP A 251 5.52 -1.84 12.99
C ASP A 251 4.84 -2.10 11.66
N VAL A 252 4.86 -3.36 11.20
CA VAL A 252 4.40 -3.71 9.85
C VAL A 252 3.35 -4.80 9.92
N ILE A 253 2.22 -4.62 9.24
CA ILE A 253 1.18 -5.64 9.10
C ILE A 253 1.23 -6.17 7.67
N HIS A 254 1.62 -7.42 7.49
CA HIS A 254 1.63 -8.09 6.19
C HIS A 254 0.30 -8.82 6.00
N THR A 255 -0.41 -8.55 4.90
CA THR A 255 -1.68 -9.21 4.58
C THR A 255 -1.75 -9.80 3.18
N ASP A 256 -0.94 -9.32 2.23
CA ASP A 256 -0.82 -9.83 0.85
C ASP A 256 0.66 -10.01 0.43
N ALA A 257 1.49 -10.53 1.34
CA ALA A 257 2.93 -10.64 1.17
C ALA A 257 3.33 -11.56 0.00
N GLY A 258 3.91 -10.97 -1.04
CA GLY A 258 4.34 -11.66 -2.25
C GLY A 258 3.48 -11.46 -3.47
N VAL A 259 2.36 -10.73 -3.37
CA VAL A 259 1.61 -10.28 -4.56
C VAL A 259 1.63 -8.75 -4.62
N TYR A 260 0.82 -8.05 -3.82
CA TYR A 260 0.93 -6.59 -3.69
C TYR A 260 1.76 -6.16 -2.48
N GLY A 261 1.91 -6.98 -1.43
CA GLY A 261 2.75 -6.69 -0.27
C GLY A 261 4.19 -7.22 -0.39
N ILE A 262 5.14 -6.60 0.31
CA ILE A 262 6.51 -7.15 0.51
C ILE A 262 6.47 -8.42 1.40
N LYS A 263 7.45 -9.30 1.19
CA LYS A 263 7.80 -10.39 2.13
C LYS A 263 8.98 -10.04 3.06
N ASP A 264 9.73 -8.99 2.72
CA ASP A 264 10.88 -8.55 3.51
C ASP A 264 10.44 -8.13 4.92
N ILE A 265 11.24 -8.47 5.93
CA ILE A 265 11.10 -7.94 7.29
C ILE A 265 11.66 -6.52 7.28
N VAL A 266 10.81 -5.53 7.52
CA VAL A 266 11.19 -4.11 7.43
C VAL A 266 10.82 -3.30 8.67
N GLY A 267 10.02 -3.86 9.57
CA GLY A 267 9.73 -3.27 10.87
C GLY A 267 10.81 -3.52 11.90
N HIS A 268 10.64 -2.87 13.04
CA HIS A 268 11.11 -3.40 14.31
C HIS A 268 10.30 -4.65 14.69
N ALA A 269 8.99 -4.61 14.46
CA ALA A 269 8.06 -5.73 14.64
C ALA A 269 7.17 -5.93 13.40
N ASP A 270 7.12 -7.15 12.88
CA ASP A 270 6.43 -7.49 11.64
C ASP A 270 5.39 -8.58 11.94
N TYR A 271 4.14 -8.32 11.60
CA TYR A 271 2.97 -9.13 11.97
C TYR A 271 2.36 -9.80 10.74
N PHE A 272 2.11 -11.10 10.84
CA PHE A 272 1.65 -11.97 9.75
C PHE A 272 0.31 -12.65 10.10
N PRO A 273 -0.82 -11.91 10.10
CA PRO A 273 -2.16 -12.49 10.22
C PRO A 273 -2.42 -13.48 9.07
N ASN A 274 -2.78 -14.72 9.42
CA ASN A 274 -3.14 -15.78 8.47
C ASN A 274 -2.03 -16.01 7.41
N SER A 275 -0.83 -16.35 7.87
CA SER A 275 0.45 -16.34 7.11
C SER A 275 0.87 -15.01 6.48
N GLY A 276 0.06 -13.96 6.57
CA GLY A 276 0.29 -12.65 5.95
C GLY A 276 0.13 -12.62 4.44
N THR A 277 -0.60 -13.57 3.84
CA THR A 277 -0.69 -13.72 2.36
C THR A 277 -2.12 -13.74 1.81
N LEU A 278 -2.98 -14.67 2.22
CA LEU A 278 -4.39 -14.71 1.81
C LEU A 278 -5.27 -14.58 3.04
N GLN A 279 -6.04 -13.50 3.10
CA GLN A 279 -6.86 -13.21 4.27
C GLN A 279 -8.22 -13.94 4.21
N PRO A 280 -8.76 -14.42 5.34
CA PRO A 280 -10.03 -15.13 5.35
C PRO A 280 -11.17 -14.30 4.74
N ASN A 281 -11.97 -14.98 3.91
CA ASN A 281 -13.04 -14.45 3.03
C ASN A 281 -12.60 -13.46 1.94
N CYS A 282 -11.32 -13.33 1.63
CA CYS A 282 -10.87 -12.59 0.45
C CYS A 282 -10.80 -13.50 -0.79
N LEU A 283 -11.48 -13.10 -1.87
CA LEU A 283 -11.45 -13.79 -3.18
C LEU A 283 -10.45 -13.15 -4.16
N LEU A 284 -10.01 -11.92 -3.87
CA LEU A 284 -9.09 -11.12 -4.68
C LEU A 284 -8.00 -10.55 -3.79
N GLN A 285 -6.80 -10.37 -4.33
CA GLN A 285 -5.65 -9.86 -3.57
C GLN A 285 -5.85 -8.41 -3.11
N THR A 286 -6.66 -7.62 -3.81
CA THR A 286 -7.08 -6.29 -3.35
C THR A 286 -7.83 -6.31 -2.01
N CYS A 287 -8.56 -7.40 -1.71
CA CYS A 287 -9.18 -7.62 -0.40
C CYS A 287 -8.15 -7.98 0.66
N SER A 288 -7.21 -8.89 0.36
CA SER A 288 -6.10 -9.23 1.25
C SER A 288 -5.29 -7.97 1.59
N HIS A 289 -4.90 -7.21 0.57
CA HIS A 289 -4.12 -5.98 0.68
C HIS A 289 -4.84 -4.87 1.47
N SER A 290 -6.16 -4.77 1.33
CA SER A 290 -6.98 -3.82 2.10
C SER A 290 -7.16 -4.24 3.57
N ARG A 291 -7.00 -5.53 3.88
CA ARG A 291 -7.27 -6.04 5.23
C ARG A 291 -6.32 -5.47 6.29
N ALA A 292 -5.10 -5.05 5.93
CA ALA A 292 -4.18 -4.42 6.86
C ALA A 292 -4.74 -3.11 7.46
N TRP A 293 -5.35 -2.23 6.66
CA TRP A 293 -5.96 -1.00 7.19
C TRP A 293 -7.27 -1.27 7.93
N GLN A 294 -8.04 -2.28 7.51
CA GLN A 294 -9.26 -2.73 8.21
C GLN A 294 -8.94 -3.25 9.62
N MET A 295 -7.96 -4.14 9.75
CA MET A 295 -7.49 -4.67 11.04
C MET A 295 -6.83 -3.58 11.89
N PHE A 296 -6.09 -2.65 11.28
CA PHE A 296 -5.52 -1.52 12.00
C PHE A 296 -6.63 -0.63 12.60
N GLY A 297 -7.66 -0.27 11.84
CA GLY A 297 -8.82 0.48 12.33
C GLY A 297 -9.50 -0.20 13.53
N GLU A 298 -9.79 -1.50 13.41
CA GLU A 298 -10.34 -2.29 14.53
C GLU A 298 -9.41 -2.28 15.76
N SER A 299 -8.09 -2.40 15.57
CA SER A 299 -7.11 -2.37 16.66
C SER A 299 -7.00 -1.01 17.36
N VAL A 300 -7.40 0.09 16.69
CA VAL A 300 -7.50 1.41 17.31
C VAL A 300 -8.63 1.40 18.33
N VAL A 301 -9.80 0.85 18.00
CA VAL A 301 -10.95 0.75 18.90
C VAL A 301 -10.72 -0.30 19.99
N THR A 302 -10.30 -1.51 19.61
CA THR A 302 -10.13 -2.66 20.51
C THR A 302 -8.66 -3.08 20.54
N ARG A 303 -7.90 -2.49 21.47
CA ARG A 303 -6.42 -2.64 21.55
C ARG A 303 -5.92 -4.07 21.76
N ASP A 304 -6.74 -4.96 22.31
CA ASP A 304 -6.41 -6.36 22.58
C ASP A 304 -7.07 -7.35 21.60
N ALA A 305 -7.65 -6.87 20.50
CA ALA A 305 -8.30 -7.69 19.47
C ALA A 305 -7.33 -8.67 18.76
N PHE A 306 -6.07 -8.26 18.60
CA PHE A 306 -5.06 -8.96 17.79
C PHE A 306 -3.77 -9.28 18.56
N PRO A 307 -3.82 -10.11 19.62
CA PRO A 307 -2.59 -10.64 20.20
C PRO A 307 -1.94 -11.58 19.17
N ALA A 308 -0.63 -11.42 19.00
CA ALA A 308 0.19 -12.16 18.08
C ALA A 308 1.39 -12.73 18.83
N VAL A 309 1.74 -13.98 18.54
CA VAL A 309 2.80 -14.72 19.23
C VAL A 309 4.07 -14.74 18.37
N LYS A 310 5.22 -14.52 19.01
CA LYS A 310 6.51 -14.45 18.32
C LYS A 310 6.97 -15.83 17.88
N CYS A 311 7.13 -16.04 16.58
CA CYS A 311 7.56 -17.33 16.02
C CYS A 311 8.65 -17.12 14.98
N LYS A 312 9.32 -18.21 14.57
CA LYS A 312 10.28 -18.18 13.46
C LYS A 312 9.60 -17.91 12.12
N ASP A 313 8.47 -18.60 11.90
CA ASP A 313 7.70 -18.63 10.65
C ASP A 313 6.28 -19.16 10.91
N TRP A 314 5.46 -19.24 9.85
CA TRP A 314 4.08 -19.74 9.92
C TRP A 314 3.97 -21.24 10.22
N ASP A 315 4.96 -22.06 9.86
CA ASP A 315 4.95 -23.50 10.15
C ASP A 315 5.25 -23.76 11.63
N ALA A 316 6.15 -22.97 12.23
CA ALA A 316 6.36 -22.91 13.66
C ALA A 316 5.08 -22.48 14.40
N PHE A 317 4.36 -21.48 13.90
CA PHE A 317 3.05 -21.08 14.43
C PHE A 317 1.99 -22.20 14.35
N LYS A 318 1.85 -22.86 13.18
CA LYS A 318 0.93 -23.99 13.01
C LYS A 318 1.20 -25.16 13.94
N SER A 319 2.48 -25.41 14.25
CA SER A 319 2.92 -26.48 15.15
C SER A 319 2.99 -26.06 16.64
N GLY A 320 2.71 -24.80 16.97
CA GLY A 320 2.80 -24.26 18.34
C GLY A 320 4.23 -24.06 18.85
N ASN A 321 5.24 -24.20 17.99
CA ASN A 321 6.66 -24.09 18.31
C ASN A 321 7.14 -22.63 18.29
N CYS A 322 6.52 -21.79 19.13
CA CYS A 322 6.78 -20.36 19.21
C CYS A 322 7.45 -19.96 20.53
N LEU A 323 7.98 -18.74 20.57
CA LEU A 323 8.39 -18.10 21.81
C LEU A 323 7.11 -17.63 22.54
N ASN A 324 7.05 -17.79 23.86
CA ASN A 324 5.91 -17.34 24.69
C ASN A 324 5.86 -15.80 24.87
N GLU A 325 6.30 -15.05 23.86
CA GLU A 325 6.29 -13.59 23.81
C GLU A 325 5.08 -13.14 22.97
N ILE A 326 4.21 -12.32 23.56
CA ILE A 326 3.02 -11.77 22.91
C ILE A 326 3.23 -10.28 22.65
N SER A 327 2.99 -9.85 21.42
CA SER A 327 2.76 -8.44 21.08
C SER A 327 1.35 -8.27 20.50
N TYR A 328 0.83 -7.06 20.51
CA TYR A 328 -0.50 -6.75 19.97
C TYR A 328 -0.35 -6.06 18.62
N MET A 329 -0.88 -6.67 17.57
CA MET A 329 -0.82 -6.13 16.21
C MET A 329 -1.64 -4.84 16.09
N GLY A 330 -1.16 -3.89 15.28
CA GLY A 330 -1.84 -2.61 15.03
C GLY A 330 -1.62 -1.61 16.17
N TYR A 331 -2.61 -0.79 16.49
CA TYR A 331 -2.41 0.37 17.37
C TYR A 331 -1.88 0.01 18.77
N GLY A 332 -2.23 -1.18 19.28
CA GLY A 332 -1.73 -1.73 20.54
C GLY A 332 -0.24 -2.13 20.57
N ALA A 333 0.44 -2.14 19.43
CA ALA A 333 1.86 -2.51 19.35
C ALA A 333 2.74 -1.57 20.18
N LYS A 334 3.62 -2.16 21.00
CA LYS A 334 4.50 -1.42 21.90
C LYS A 334 5.89 -1.19 21.28
N PRO A 335 6.56 -0.05 21.58
CA PRO A 335 7.87 0.29 21.01
C PRO A 335 9.04 -0.67 21.32
N ASP A 336 8.86 -1.62 22.24
CA ASP A 336 9.82 -2.66 22.62
C ASP A 336 9.63 -4.00 21.87
N ALA A 337 8.52 -4.18 21.15
CA ALA A 337 8.28 -5.38 20.35
C ALA A 337 9.34 -5.54 19.24
N ARG A 338 9.93 -6.74 19.10
CA ARG A 338 11.01 -7.01 18.13
C ARG A 338 10.85 -8.35 17.43
N GLY A 339 10.94 -8.36 16.10
CA GLY A 339 10.91 -9.57 15.27
C GLY A 339 9.52 -9.90 14.71
N GLN A 340 9.33 -11.17 14.32
CA GLN A 340 8.14 -11.64 13.60
C GLN A 340 7.08 -12.21 14.56
N TYR A 341 5.84 -11.77 14.40
CA TYR A 341 4.69 -12.22 15.19
C TYR A 341 3.58 -12.78 14.30
N PHE A 342 2.96 -13.89 14.72
CA PHE A 342 1.95 -14.62 13.93
C PHE A 342 0.64 -14.77 14.72
N LEU A 343 -0.46 -14.77 13.99
CA LEU A 343 -1.82 -14.90 14.52
C LEU A 343 -2.81 -15.37 13.44
N GLN A 344 -3.97 -15.86 13.88
CA GLN A 344 -5.16 -16.01 13.06
C GLN A 344 -6.20 -14.94 13.37
N THR A 345 -7.02 -14.62 12.36
CA THR A 345 -8.13 -13.65 12.46
C THR A 345 -9.39 -14.23 11.83
N GLY A 346 -10.54 -13.63 12.11
CA GLY A 346 -11.79 -13.87 11.39
C GLY A 346 -11.76 -13.30 9.97
N GLY A 347 -12.71 -13.75 9.15
CA GLY A 347 -12.93 -13.26 7.78
C GLY A 347 -14.03 -12.21 7.63
N LYS A 348 -14.64 -11.76 8.74
CA LYS A 348 -15.63 -10.68 8.79
C LYS A 348 -15.31 -9.83 10.01
N PHE A 349 -15.71 -8.56 9.99
CA PHE A 349 -15.57 -7.66 11.13
C PHE A 349 -16.53 -8.09 12.28
N PRO A 350 -16.10 -8.05 13.56
CA PRO A 350 -14.73 -7.84 14.03
C PRO A 350 -13.82 -9.01 13.64
N TYR A 351 -12.67 -8.70 13.04
CA TYR A 351 -11.69 -9.67 12.59
C TYR A 351 -10.84 -10.23 13.74
N GLY A 352 -10.74 -9.52 14.86
CA GLY A 352 -9.98 -9.94 16.04
C GLY A 352 -10.54 -11.22 16.67
N LEU A 353 -9.68 -12.22 16.84
CA LEU A 353 -10.02 -13.46 17.58
C LEU A 353 -9.53 -13.44 19.03
N GLY A 354 -8.90 -12.34 19.48
CA GLY A 354 -8.29 -12.22 20.80
C GLY A 354 -7.36 -13.41 21.09
N LYS A 355 -7.43 -13.95 22.32
CA LYS A 355 -6.63 -15.12 22.74
C LYS A 355 -6.87 -16.41 21.94
N SER A 356 -7.92 -16.50 21.11
CA SER A 356 -8.06 -17.62 20.18
C SER A 356 -7.15 -17.49 18.95
N GLY A 357 -6.77 -16.27 18.56
CA GLY A 357 -5.93 -16.00 17.39
C GLY A 357 -4.46 -16.43 17.55
N ILE A 358 -3.95 -16.54 18.77
CA ILE A 358 -2.56 -17.00 19.03
C ILE A 358 -2.37 -18.52 18.96
N LYS A 359 -3.41 -19.28 18.57
CA LYS A 359 -3.34 -20.73 18.39
C LYS A 359 -3.89 -21.10 17.03
N TYR A 360 -3.09 -21.77 16.21
CA TYR A 360 -3.54 -22.25 14.92
C TYR A 360 -4.71 -23.24 15.05
N ARG A 361 -5.76 -22.99 14.26
CA ARG A 361 -6.89 -23.89 14.00
C ARG A 361 -6.99 -24.08 12.50
N ASN A 362 -7.01 -25.34 12.06
CA ASN A 362 -7.30 -25.67 10.67
C ASN A 362 -8.80 -25.45 10.40
N THR A 363 -9.13 -24.47 9.56
CA THR A 363 -10.50 -24.14 9.16
C THR A 363 -10.89 -24.72 7.80
N ASP A 364 -9.94 -25.29 7.05
CA ASP A 364 -10.13 -25.73 5.66
C ASP A 364 -11.13 -26.90 5.57
N GLY A 365 -11.20 -27.73 6.62
CA GLY A 365 -12.18 -28.81 6.74
C GLY A 365 -13.62 -28.34 7.02
N ILE A 366 -13.82 -27.14 7.56
CA ILE A 366 -15.17 -26.61 7.86
C ILE A 366 -15.84 -26.09 6.59
N VAL A 367 -15.06 -25.48 5.68
CA VAL A 367 -15.57 -24.93 4.42
C VAL A 367 -16.08 -26.03 3.49
N LYS A 368 -15.42 -27.19 3.42
CA LYS A 368 -15.89 -28.35 2.65
C LYS A 368 -17.27 -28.82 3.12
N ASN A 369 -17.43 -29.05 4.42
CA ASN A 369 -18.69 -29.56 4.99
C ASN A 369 -19.89 -28.61 4.79
N ILE A 370 -19.68 -27.31 4.56
CA ILE A 370 -20.78 -26.38 4.24
C ILE A 370 -21.15 -26.46 2.75
N GLY A 371 -20.20 -26.75 1.86
CA GLY A 371 -20.49 -27.05 0.45
C GLY A 371 -21.37 -28.29 0.29
N ASP A 372 -21.09 -29.34 1.07
CA ASP A 372 -21.82 -30.61 1.03
C ASP A 372 -23.22 -30.56 1.70
N ILE A 373 -23.59 -29.45 2.34
CA ILE A 373 -24.93 -29.23 2.95
C ILE A 373 -25.90 -28.51 1.99
N PHE A 374 -25.38 -27.89 0.93
CA PHE A 374 -26.17 -27.18 -0.10
C PHE A 374 -26.03 -27.80 -1.50
N GLY A 375 -25.52 -29.03 -1.60
CA GLY A 375 -25.39 -29.82 -2.84
C GLY A 375 -26.54 -30.78 -3.08
#